data_AF-A0AAD4IBA6-F1
#
_entry.id   AF-A0AAD4IBA6-F1
#
_cell.length_a   1.000
_cell.length_b   1.000
_cell.length_c   1.000
_cell.angle_alpha   90.00
_cell.angle_beta   90.00
_cell.angle_gamma   90.00
#
_symmetry.space_group_name_H-M   'P 1'
#
loop_
_entity.id
_entity.type
_entity.pdbx_description
1 polymer ?
#
loop_
_entity_poly.entity_id
_entity_poly.type
_entity_poly.pdbx_seq_one_letter_code
_entity_poly.pdbx_strand_id
1 'polypeptide(L)'
;MAPFQLGDLDTICNYAKVKYEERIETKRRRSNHRRSTSDPTMMSTINATKRKPQTYGKLHKPPKVESLHERQERPRNRLQKRSPPGLVSVISPPVNFFALEYDPYPYNTQPSQFLGVYSSINTVTAGAFRHGAYTFSREGLLDGSEYLSPTGRIKIVSHSIQSTGVTAVVPEDKSQKFDDGVMRLDIPHPNSQPTARFDSQQDLSKKEVSKDAVFLALHEGPQSAFCIGLFISKTLAWGACLKDKAWLEWSDPLAEEERSVEENDMPRVSARLVGSGRHAWFVRAFEVDGS
;
A
#
# COMPACT_ATOMS: atom_id res chain seq x y z
N MET A 1 1.02 0.74 -55.66
CA MET A 1 1.85 0.12 -54.60
C MET A 1 2.99 1.07 -54.31
N ALA A 2 2.97 1.68 -53.12
CA ALA A 2 4.07 2.49 -52.59
C ALA A 2 4.39 1.95 -51.18
N PRO A 3 5.66 1.74 -50.81
CA PRO A 3 6.02 1.27 -49.47
C PRO A 3 6.19 2.46 -48.53
N PHE A 4 5.54 2.41 -47.36
CA PHE A 4 5.81 3.33 -46.25
C PHE A 4 7.04 2.85 -45.48
N GLN A 5 7.97 3.79 -45.25
CA GLN A 5 9.23 3.59 -44.54
C GLN A 5 9.00 3.52 -43.03
N LEU A 6 9.58 2.50 -42.40
CA LEU A 6 9.62 2.29 -40.95
C LEU A 6 10.77 3.13 -40.36
N GLY A 7 10.51 4.41 -40.08
CA GLY A 7 11.55 5.38 -39.67
C GLY A 7 11.50 5.91 -38.23
N ASP A 8 10.42 5.71 -37.47
CA ASP A 8 10.16 6.55 -36.29
C ASP A 8 10.17 5.86 -34.90
N LEU A 9 10.62 4.61 -34.80
CA LEU A 9 10.67 3.88 -33.52
C LEU A 9 12.03 3.93 -32.79
N ASP A 10 13.12 4.31 -33.47
CA ASP A 10 14.46 4.39 -32.86
C ASP A 10 14.67 5.67 -32.02
N THR A 11 13.77 6.64 -32.11
CA THR A 11 13.93 7.95 -31.45
C THR A 11 13.46 7.95 -29.99
N ILE A 12 12.47 7.11 -29.65
CA ILE A 12 11.84 7.09 -28.32
C ILE A 12 12.67 6.27 -27.32
N CYS A 13 13.25 5.15 -27.74
CA CYS A 13 14.11 4.32 -26.87
C CYS A 13 15.44 5.01 -26.50
N ASN A 14 15.92 5.94 -27.32
CA ASN A 14 17.14 6.68 -27.04
C ASN A 14 16.97 7.75 -25.94
N TYR A 15 15.79 8.35 -25.79
CA TYR A 15 15.57 9.39 -24.77
C TYR A 15 15.64 8.84 -23.35
N ALA A 16 15.05 7.66 -23.10
CA ALA A 16 15.07 7.03 -21.78
C ALA A 16 16.50 6.61 -21.37
N LYS A 17 17.29 6.10 -22.32
CA LYS A 17 18.69 5.72 -22.10
C LYS A 17 19.56 6.95 -21.78
N VAL A 18 19.43 8.02 -22.56
CA VAL A 18 20.17 9.28 -22.34
C VAL A 18 19.84 9.89 -20.96
N LYS A 19 18.55 9.90 -20.56
CA LYS A 19 18.15 10.43 -19.25
C LYS A 19 18.62 9.58 -18.08
N TYR A 20 18.79 8.27 -18.27
CA TYR A 20 19.36 7.37 -17.27
C TYR A 20 20.87 7.59 -17.11
N GLU A 21 21.61 7.69 -18.23
CA GLU A 21 23.05 7.96 -18.24
C GLU A 21 23.39 9.33 -17.63
N GLU A 22 22.61 10.38 -17.93
CA GLU A 22 22.74 11.73 -17.31
C GLU A 22 22.56 11.68 -15.77
N ARG A 23 21.64 10.83 -15.28
CA ARG A 23 21.39 10.65 -13.85
C ARG A 23 22.50 9.87 -13.14
N ILE A 24 23.17 8.95 -13.83
CA ILE A 24 24.34 8.23 -13.30
C ILE A 24 25.56 9.15 -13.24
N GLU A 25 25.80 9.95 -14.28
CA GLU A 25 26.96 10.84 -14.35
C GLU A 25 26.90 11.95 -13.28
N THR A 26 25.71 12.50 -13.02
CA THR A 26 25.51 13.51 -11.95
C THR A 26 25.71 12.93 -10.54
N LYS A 27 25.37 11.65 -10.31
CA LYS A 27 25.68 10.96 -9.04
C LYS A 27 27.19 10.68 -8.89
N ARG A 28 27.87 10.30 -9.98
CA ARG A 28 29.32 10.03 -9.97
C ARG A 28 30.14 11.29 -9.68
N ARG A 29 29.75 12.44 -10.23
CA ARG A 29 30.39 13.73 -9.94
C ARG A 29 30.20 14.20 -8.49
N ARG A 30 29.02 13.96 -7.88
CA ARG A 30 28.77 14.30 -6.46
C ARG A 30 29.51 13.40 -5.47
N SER A 31 29.75 12.14 -5.84
CA SER A 31 30.54 11.20 -5.05
C SER A 31 32.04 11.55 -5.07
N ASN A 32 32.57 11.95 -6.23
CA ASN A 32 34.01 12.26 -6.38
C ASN A 32 34.40 13.66 -5.89
N HIS A 33 33.44 14.57 -5.67
CA HIS A 33 33.71 15.91 -5.14
C HIS A 33 33.75 16.00 -3.60
N ARG A 34 33.54 14.88 -2.88
CA ARG A 34 33.52 14.83 -1.40
C ARG A 34 34.75 14.19 -0.75
N ARG A 35 35.84 13.95 -1.50
CA ARG A 35 37.14 13.54 -0.96
C ARG A 35 38.28 14.36 -1.56
N SER A 36 38.29 15.66 -1.27
CA SER A 36 39.48 16.49 -1.39
C SER A 36 39.25 17.80 -0.66
N THR A 37 39.79 17.91 0.57
CA THR A 37 40.45 19.09 1.16
C THR A 37 40.66 18.81 2.66
N SER A 38 41.88 18.40 3.00
CA SER A 38 42.43 18.47 4.36
C SER A 38 42.78 19.93 4.72
N ASP A 39 42.77 20.17 6.03
CA ASP A 39 42.82 21.43 6.80
C ASP A 39 43.74 22.58 6.33
N PRO A 40 43.41 23.83 6.70
CA PRO A 40 44.27 24.98 6.51
C PRO A 40 45.13 25.31 7.75
N THR A 41 46.40 25.58 7.46
CA THR A 41 47.27 26.59 8.09
C THR A 41 48.00 26.26 9.40
N MET A 42 49.30 25.99 9.26
CA MET A 42 50.34 26.48 10.18
C MET A 42 51.43 27.14 9.32
N MET A 43 51.59 28.46 9.49
CA MET A 43 52.75 29.19 8.96
C MET A 43 53.97 28.84 9.80
N SER A 44 55.11 28.56 9.15
CA SER A 44 56.42 28.71 9.78
C SER A 44 57.44 29.20 8.76
N THR A 45 57.78 30.47 8.92
CA THR A 45 58.92 31.20 8.39
C THR A 45 60.25 30.60 8.83
N ILE A 46 61.25 30.60 7.93
CA ILE A 46 62.67 30.37 8.28
C ILE A 46 63.50 31.56 7.75
N ASN A 47 64.47 31.97 8.58
CA ASN A 47 65.56 32.96 8.44
C ASN A 47 65.18 34.38 8.87
N ALA A 48 65.83 35.05 9.83
CA ALA A 48 67.07 34.84 10.59
C ALA A 48 66.92 35.67 11.92
N THR A 49 67.60 35.52 13.05
CA THR A 49 68.98 35.19 13.40
C THR A 49 69.06 34.94 14.92
N LYS A 50 69.79 33.88 15.29
CA LYS A 50 70.82 33.78 16.35
C LYS A 50 70.50 34.11 17.84
N ARG A 51 70.65 33.04 18.64
CA ARG A 51 71.51 32.89 19.86
C ARG A 51 70.95 33.54 21.15
N LYS A 52 70.86 32.90 22.32
CA LYS A 52 71.64 31.84 23.01
C LYS A 52 70.83 31.30 24.22
N PRO A 53 71.27 30.21 24.90
CA PRO A 53 70.42 29.37 25.75
C PRO A 53 70.61 29.54 27.27
N GLN A 54 69.74 28.84 28.00
CA GLN A 54 69.91 28.14 29.29
C GLN A 54 69.09 28.60 30.52
N THR A 55 68.45 27.56 31.10
CA THR A 55 68.39 27.18 32.52
C THR A 55 67.17 27.47 33.42
N TYR A 56 66.66 26.32 33.93
CA TYR A 56 65.99 26.00 35.20
C TYR A 56 64.61 26.59 35.55
N GLY A 57 63.71 25.67 35.93
CA GLY A 57 62.33 25.95 36.26
C GLY A 57 62.09 26.48 37.68
N LYS A 58 60.86 26.90 37.95
CA LYS A 58 59.97 26.44 39.03
C LYS A 58 58.64 27.21 38.97
N LEU A 59 57.58 26.50 39.38
CA LEU A 59 56.26 26.94 39.87
C LEU A 59 55.78 28.35 39.52
N HIS A 60 54.54 28.48 39.01
CA HIS A 60 53.49 29.23 39.70
C HIS A 60 52.11 28.71 39.27
N LYS A 61 51.22 28.52 40.26
CA LYS A 61 49.84 28.03 40.13
C LYS A 61 49.00 28.96 39.24
N PRO A 62 48.02 28.47 38.46
CA PRO A 62 47.06 29.34 37.79
C PRO A 62 46.13 30.03 38.81
N PRO A 63 45.75 31.30 38.61
CA PRO A 63 44.89 32.04 39.53
C PRO A 63 43.46 31.48 39.52
N LYS A 64 42.88 31.31 40.72
CA LYS A 64 41.45 31.05 40.91
C LYS A 64 40.69 32.35 40.61
N VAL A 65 39.73 32.29 39.69
CA VAL A 65 38.76 33.36 39.49
C VAL A 65 37.45 32.92 40.10
N GLU A 66 37.02 33.69 41.08
CA GLU A 66 35.80 33.53 41.84
C GLU A 66 34.57 33.83 41.00
N SER A 67 33.52 33.08 41.34
CA SER A 67 32.17 33.13 40.83
C SER A 67 31.56 34.53 40.88
N LEU A 68 31.09 35.00 39.73
CA LEU A 68 30.02 35.99 39.63
C LEU A 68 29.37 35.78 38.28
N HIS A 69 28.19 35.15 38.29
CA HIS A 69 27.02 35.38 37.43
C HIS A 69 26.06 34.21 37.70
N GLU A 70 25.39 34.32 38.84
CA GLU A 70 24.18 33.59 39.17
C GLU A 70 23.10 34.03 38.14
N ARG A 71 23.09 33.38 36.97
CA ARG A 71 21.98 33.52 36.03
C ARG A 71 20.86 32.63 36.53
N GLN A 72 19.86 33.25 37.14
CA GLN A 72 18.53 32.70 37.36
C GLN A 72 18.09 31.85 36.16
N GLU A 73 18.15 30.53 36.30
CA GLU A 73 17.54 29.60 35.36
C GLU A 73 16.03 29.77 35.47
N ARG A 74 15.45 30.50 34.52
CA ARG A 74 14.00 30.48 34.31
C ARG A 74 13.59 29.03 34.04
N PRO A 75 12.64 28.45 34.78
CA PRO A 75 12.18 27.10 34.49
C PRO A 75 11.43 27.13 33.16
N ARG A 76 12.08 26.65 32.09
CA ARG A 76 11.40 26.35 30.84
C ARG A 76 10.53 25.13 31.08
N ASN A 77 9.24 25.36 31.28
CA ASN A 77 8.21 24.33 31.21
C ASN A 77 8.17 23.78 29.78
N ARG A 78 9.10 22.86 29.45
CA ARG A 78 9.02 22.06 28.23
C ARG A 78 8.00 20.98 28.53
N LEU A 79 6.88 21.02 27.82
CA LEU A 79 5.91 19.94 27.77
C LEU A 79 6.66 18.65 27.39
N GLN A 80 7.03 17.84 28.38
CA GLN A 80 7.58 16.52 28.13
C GLN A 80 6.43 15.68 27.58
N LYS A 81 6.39 15.49 26.26
CA LYS A 81 5.58 14.41 25.67
C LYS A 81 6.05 13.13 26.34
N ARG A 82 5.26 12.63 27.28
CA ARG A 82 5.36 11.25 27.74
C ARG A 82 5.16 10.38 26.51
N SER A 83 6.25 9.88 25.94
CA SER A 83 6.14 8.77 25.00
C SER A 83 5.59 7.60 25.83
N PRO A 84 4.44 7.01 25.47
CA PRO A 84 3.96 5.83 26.16
C PRO A 84 5.07 4.77 26.15
N PRO A 85 5.23 3.99 27.23
CA PRO A 85 6.24 2.94 27.30
C PRO A 85 6.05 2.02 26.10
N GLY A 86 7.17 1.75 25.42
CA GLY A 86 7.22 1.13 24.11
C GLY A 86 6.38 -0.14 24.04
N LEU A 87 5.30 -0.05 23.26
CA LEU A 87 4.84 -1.21 22.50
C LEU A 87 5.97 -1.53 21.53
N VAL A 88 6.92 -2.37 21.95
CA VAL A 88 7.60 -3.25 21.02
C VAL A 88 6.48 -4.15 20.50
N SER A 89 5.72 -3.64 19.54
CA SER A 89 4.84 -4.46 18.71
C SER A 89 5.78 -5.49 18.11
N VAL A 90 5.71 -6.71 18.65
CA VAL A 90 6.18 -7.87 17.93
C VAL A 90 5.48 -7.78 16.60
N ILE A 91 6.22 -7.41 15.56
CA ILE A 91 5.70 -7.36 14.19
C ILE A 91 5.37 -8.82 13.89
N SER A 92 4.12 -9.21 14.11
CA SER A 92 3.64 -10.50 13.65
C SER A 92 3.90 -10.53 12.14
N PRO A 93 4.53 -11.58 11.60
CA PRO A 93 4.68 -11.70 10.16
C PRO A 93 3.30 -11.56 9.50
N PRO A 94 3.22 -10.88 8.34
CA PRO A 94 1.96 -10.71 7.65
C PRO A 94 1.38 -12.09 7.34
N VAL A 95 0.15 -12.32 7.79
CA VAL A 95 -0.60 -13.52 7.41
C VAL A 95 -0.94 -13.39 5.94
N ASN A 96 -0.35 -14.27 5.13
CA ASN A 96 -0.58 -14.33 3.70
C ASN A 96 -1.65 -15.38 3.40
N PHE A 97 -2.62 -15.00 2.59
CA PHE A 97 -3.58 -15.90 1.99
C PHE A 97 -3.29 -16.04 0.50
N PHE A 98 -3.82 -17.09 -0.11
CA PHE A 98 -3.63 -17.39 -1.52
C PHE A 98 -4.98 -17.31 -2.23
N ALA A 99 -5.14 -16.36 -3.14
CA ALA A 99 -6.30 -16.27 -4.01
C ALA A 99 -6.09 -17.12 -5.25
N LEU A 100 -7.12 -17.86 -5.64
CA LEU A 100 -7.16 -18.66 -6.85
C LEU A 100 -7.91 -17.90 -7.94
N GLU A 101 -7.20 -17.51 -8.99
CA GLU A 101 -7.74 -16.72 -10.10
C GLU A 101 -7.77 -17.58 -11.37
N TYR A 102 -8.89 -17.57 -12.08
CA TYR A 102 -9.06 -18.22 -13.37
C TYR A 102 -9.11 -17.18 -14.49
N ASP A 103 -8.24 -17.36 -15.48
CA ASP A 103 -8.16 -16.50 -16.67
C ASP A 103 -8.55 -17.34 -17.90
N PRO A 104 -9.73 -17.08 -18.50
CA PRO A 104 -10.27 -17.88 -19.59
C PRO A 104 -9.49 -17.72 -20.89
N TYR A 105 -9.45 -18.78 -21.70
CA TYR A 105 -8.93 -18.77 -23.07
C TYR A 105 -10.08 -18.54 -24.07
N PRO A 106 -9.90 -17.69 -25.11
CA PRO A 106 -8.71 -16.89 -25.41
C PRO A 106 -8.50 -15.76 -24.39
N TYR A 107 -7.24 -15.54 -24.00
CA TYR A 107 -6.88 -14.57 -22.97
C TYR A 107 -7.25 -13.14 -23.37
N ASN A 108 -7.56 -12.30 -22.38
CA ASN A 108 -7.96 -10.90 -22.55
C ASN A 108 -9.25 -10.68 -23.35
N THR A 109 -10.08 -11.72 -23.51
CA THR A 109 -11.41 -11.59 -24.14
C THR A 109 -12.52 -11.46 -23.11
N GLN A 110 -12.31 -11.98 -21.91
CA GLN A 110 -13.23 -11.90 -20.78
C GLN A 110 -12.43 -11.62 -19.51
N PRO A 111 -13.02 -10.93 -18.53
CA PRO A 111 -12.38 -10.70 -17.25
C PRO A 111 -12.10 -12.02 -16.51
N SER A 112 -11.03 -12.03 -15.72
CA SER A 112 -10.69 -13.17 -14.88
C SER A 112 -11.68 -13.35 -13.72
N GLN A 113 -11.74 -14.57 -13.20
CA GLN A 113 -12.68 -14.96 -12.15
C GLN A 113 -11.93 -15.44 -10.91
N PHE A 114 -12.28 -14.90 -9.74
CA PHE A 114 -11.75 -15.36 -8.46
C PHE A 114 -12.56 -16.57 -7.98
N LEU A 115 -11.90 -17.72 -7.89
CA LEU A 115 -12.49 -19.01 -7.58
C LEU A 115 -12.52 -19.31 -6.07
N GLY A 116 -11.54 -18.80 -5.32
CA GLY A 116 -11.43 -19.08 -3.88
C GLY A 116 -10.27 -18.35 -3.21
N VAL A 117 -10.26 -18.36 -1.88
CA VAL A 117 -9.15 -17.89 -1.04
C VAL A 117 -8.79 -18.96 -0.02
N TYR A 118 -7.50 -19.19 0.15
CA TYR A 118 -6.97 -20.31 0.92
C TYR A 118 -5.88 -19.84 1.89
N SER A 119 -5.76 -20.53 3.01
CA SER A 119 -4.79 -20.24 4.07
C SER A 119 -3.37 -20.72 3.76
N SER A 120 -3.19 -21.70 2.88
CA SER A 120 -1.88 -22.30 2.60
C SER A 120 -1.69 -22.63 1.13
N ILE A 121 -0.42 -22.72 0.69
CA ILE A 121 -0.07 -23.12 -0.68
C ILE A 121 -0.59 -24.52 -1.03
N ASN A 122 -0.64 -25.43 -0.05
CA ASN A 122 -1.10 -26.80 -0.26
C ASN A 122 -2.61 -26.85 -0.50
N THR A 123 -3.39 -26.08 0.28
CA THR A 123 -4.85 -26.03 0.16
C THR A 123 -5.29 -25.33 -1.12
N VAL A 124 -4.64 -24.23 -1.52
CA VAL A 124 -4.92 -23.58 -2.82
C VAL A 124 -4.54 -24.47 -4.01
N THR A 125 -3.45 -25.23 -3.92
CA THR A 125 -3.03 -26.16 -4.98
C THR A 125 -4.04 -27.30 -5.12
N ALA A 126 -4.53 -27.85 -4.00
CA ALA A 126 -5.63 -28.81 -4.02
C ALA A 126 -6.92 -28.18 -4.60
N GLY A 127 -7.19 -26.92 -4.28
CA GLY A 127 -8.27 -26.12 -4.89
C GLY A 127 -8.12 -26.00 -6.41
N ALA A 128 -6.91 -25.68 -6.90
CA ALA A 128 -6.63 -25.60 -8.33
C ALA A 128 -6.97 -26.90 -9.06
N PHE A 129 -6.59 -28.05 -8.51
CA PHE A 129 -6.94 -29.36 -9.08
C PHE A 129 -8.45 -29.62 -9.08
N ARG A 130 -9.17 -29.22 -8.01
CA ARG A 130 -10.65 -29.31 -7.97
C ARG A 130 -11.31 -28.47 -9.06
N HIS A 131 -10.68 -27.36 -9.45
CA HIS A 131 -11.12 -26.49 -10.54
C HIS A 131 -10.56 -26.88 -11.93
N GLY A 132 -10.00 -28.09 -12.07
CA GLY A 132 -9.60 -28.63 -13.38
C GLY A 132 -8.21 -28.22 -13.85
N ALA A 133 -7.35 -27.74 -12.96
CA ALA A 133 -5.91 -27.68 -13.24
C ALA A 133 -5.37 -29.09 -13.51
N TYR A 134 -4.55 -29.26 -14.54
CA TYR A 134 -3.97 -30.57 -14.86
C TYR A 134 -2.46 -30.54 -15.10
N THR A 135 -1.90 -29.41 -15.52
CA THR A 135 -0.46 -29.26 -15.74
C THR A 135 -0.01 -27.84 -15.39
N PHE A 136 1.30 -27.66 -15.16
CA PHE A 136 1.87 -26.35 -14.97
C PHE A 136 1.97 -25.60 -16.29
N SER A 137 1.81 -24.28 -16.25
CA SER A 137 2.26 -23.45 -17.36
C SER A 137 3.79 -23.40 -17.40
N ARG A 138 4.35 -22.77 -18.43
CA ARG A 138 5.80 -22.55 -18.50
C ARG A 138 6.31 -21.73 -17.30
N GLU A 139 5.53 -20.74 -16.88
CA GLU A 139 5.86 -19.88 -15.73
C GLU A 139 5.66 -20.65 -14.43
N GLY A 140 4.52 -21.33 -14.29
CA GLY A 140 4.21 -22.12 -13.11
C GLY A 140 5.11 -23.33 -12.89
N LEU A 141 5.82 -23.82 -13.92
CA LEU A 141 6.81 -24.88 -13.75
C LEU A 141 7.98 -24.43 -12.85
N LEU A 142 8.25 -23.12 -12.77
CA LEU A 142 9.35 -22.57 -11.99
C LEU A 142 8.97 -22.30 -10.53
N ASP A 143 7.76 -21.81 -10.28
CA ASP A 143 7.34 -21.29 -8.97
C ASP A 143 6.05 -21.90 -8.41
N GLY A 144 5.36 -22.74 -9.19
CA GLY A 144 4.10 -23.36 -8.83
C GLY A 144 2.91 -22.40 -8.81
N SER A 145 3.05 -21.19 -9.35
CA SER A 145 2.02 -20.15 -9.28
C SER A 145 0.96 -20.24 -10.36
N GLU A 146 1.19 -20.98 -11.44
CA GLU A 146 0.27 -21.04 -12.59
C GLU A 146 0.08 -22.45 -13.15
N TYR A 147 -1.18 -22.81 -13.36
CA TYR A 147 -1.62 -24.08 -13.93
C TYR A 147 -2.43 -23.83 -15.19
N LEU A 148 -2.42 -24.80 -16.10
CA LEU A 148 -3.29 -24.82 -17.27
C LEU A 148 -4.54 -25.68 -16.96
N SER A 149 -5.67 -25.21 -17.47
CA SER A 149 -6.93 -25.95 -17.54
C SER A 149 -7.37 -26.06 -19.01
N PRO A 150 -8.30 -26.97 -19.36
CA PRO A 150 -8.72 -27.13 -20.76
C PRO A 150 -9.29 -25.86 -21.40
N THR A 151 -9.81 -24.96 -20.57
CA THR A 151 -10.52 -23.75 -20.99
C THR A 151 -9.76 -22.45 -20.69
N GLY A 152 -8.56 -22.53 -20.11
CA GLY A 152 -7.83 -21.34 -19.67
C GLY A 152 -6.62 -21.65 -18.81
N ARG A 153 -6.30 -20.74 -17.90
CA ARG A 153 -5.24 -20.90 -16.90
C ARG A 153 -5.75 -20.53 -15.52
N ILE A 154 -5.16 -21.15 -14.51
CA ILE A 154 -5.47 -20.95 -13.10
C ILE A 154 -4.20 -20.44 -12.41
N LYS A 155 -4.27 -19.26 -11.81
CA LYS A 155 -3.17 -18.60 -11.12
C LYS A 155 -3.40 -18.62 -9.62
N ILE A 156 -2.31 -18.74 -8.88
CA ILE A 156 -2.24 -18.67 -7.43
C ILE A 156 -1.53 -17.36 -7.09
N VAL A 157 -2.26 -16.44 -6.48
CA VAL A 157 -1.75 -15.11 -6.11
C VAL A 157 -1.72 -14.96 -4.61
N SER A 158 -0.55 -14.67 -4.05
CA SER A 158 -0.41 -14.42 -2.62
C SER A 158 -0.80 -12.99 -2.27
N HIS A 159 -1.69 -12.83 -1.28
CA HIS A 159 -2.13 -11.54 -0.75
C HIS A 159 -1.94 -11.48 0.76
N SER A 160 -1.30 -10.43 1.24
CA SER A 160 -1.30 -10.10 2.67
C SER A 160 -2.64 -9.49 3.06
N ILE A 161 -3.20 -9.93 4.18
CA ILE A 161 -4.47 -9.40 4.65
C ILE A 161 -4.31 -7.96 5.18
N GLN A 162 -5.20 -7.07 4.75
CA GLN A 162 -5.21 -5.67 5.17
C GLN A 162 -6.25 -5.47 6.27
N SER A 163 -5.78 -5.04 7.44
CA SER A 163 -6.60 -4.73 8.62
C SER A 163 -6.84 -3.25 8.84
N THR A 164 -6.17 -2.39 8.07
CA THR A 164 -6.27 -0.92 8.20
C THR A 164 -6.53 -0.29 6.83
N GLY A 165 -7.31 0.79 6.79
CA GLY A 165 -7.67 1.45 5.55
C GLY A 165 -8.86 2.38 5.69
N VAL A 166 -9.29 2.92 4.54
CA VAL A 166 -10.52 3.72 4.46
C VAL A 166 -11.71 2.80 4.64
N THR A 167 -12.58 3.11 5.60
CA THR A 167 -13.87 2.42 5.76
C THR A 167 -14.95 3.21 5.05
N ALA A 168 -15.84 2.52 4.33
CA ALA A 168 -17.03 3.13 3.75
C ALA A 168 -18.30 2.52 4.35
N VAL A 169 -19.37 3.33 4.39
CA VAL A 169 -20.70 2.83 4.72
C VAL A 169 -21.14 1.89 3.61
N VAL A 170 -21.40 0.65 3.99
CA VAL A 170 -21.95 -0.35 3.08
C VAL A 170 -23.45 -0.05 2.93
N PRO A 171 -24.00 -0.06 1.72
CA PRO A 171 -25.44 -0.05 1.53
C PRO A 171 -25.98 -1.34 2.13
N GLU A 172 -26.47 -1.29 3.36
CA GLU A 172 -27.28 -2.37 3.92
C GLU A 172 -28.67 -2.23 3.30
N ASP A 173 -29.24 -3.33 2.83
CA ASP A 173 -30.65 -3.40 2.49
C ASP A 173 -31.44 -2.93 3.70
N LYS A 174 -31.95 -1.70 3.65
CA LYS A 174 -32.84 -1.16 4.66
C LYS A 174 -34.20 -1.84 4.54
N SER A 175 -34.26 -3.12 4.86
CA SER A 175 -35.45 -3.73 5.43
C SER A 175 -35.40 -3.64 6.95
N GLN A 176 -35.10 -2.46 7.50
CA GLN A 176 -35.68 -2.11 8.79
C GLN A 176 -37.15 -1.77 8.54
N LYS A 177 -37.96 -2.83 8.35
CA LYS A 177 -39.38 -2.74 8.70
C LYS A 177 -39.41 -2.63 10.22
N PHE A 178 -39.29 -1.40 10.73
CA PHE A 178 -39.83 -1.13 12.05
C PHE A 178 -41.36 -1.19 11.92
N ASP A 179 -41.97 -1.90 12.85
CA ASP A 179 -43.38 -2.30 12.85
C ASP A 179 -44.37 -1.13 13.04
N ASP A 180 -43.93 0.12 12.87
CA ASP A 180 -44.83 1.27 12.84
C ASP A 180 -44.18 2.48 12.14
N GLY A 181 -44.48 2.66 10.85
CA GLY A 181 -44.31 3.93 10.14
C GLY A 181 -43.03 4.13 9.32
N VAL A 182 -43.20 4.76 8.15
CA VAL A 182 -42.14 5.20 7.24
C VAL A 182 -41.32 6.32 7.90
N MET A 183 -40.09 6.00 8.30
CA MET A 183 -39.17 6.96 8.90
C MET A 183 -38.59 7.89 7.82
N ARG A 184 -38.86 9.20 7.94
CA ARG A 184 -38.27 10.24 7.09
C ARG A 184 -36.80 10.46 7.48
N LEU A 185 -35.88 10.15 6.56
CA LEU A 185 -34.42 10.25 6.76
C LEU A 185 -33.90 11.70 6.80
N ASP A 186 -34.78 12.65 6.51
CA ASP A 186 -34.57 14.10 6.43
C ASP A 186 -34.68 14.81 7.80
N ILE A 187 -35.05 14.09 8.87
CA ILE A 187 -35.13 14.63 10.24
C ILE A 187 -34.18 13.84 11.14
N PRO A 188 -33.16 14.49 11.76
CA PRO A 188 -32.27 13.81 12.70
C PRO A 188 -33.06 13.43 13.97
N HIS A 189 -33.26 12.12 14.18
CA HIS A 189 -33.91 11.61 15.38
C HIS A 189 -32.90 11.41 16.52
N PRO A 190 -33.30 11.62 17.79
CA PRO A 190 -32.40 11.51 18.93
C PRO A 190 -31.78 10.12 19.12
N ASN A 191 -32.38 9.08 18.53
CA ASN A 191 -31.87 7.70 18.56
C ASN A 191 -31.00 7.34 17.34
N SER A 192 -30.92 8.22 16.33
CA SER A 192 -30.09 8.05 15.14
C SER A 192 -28.83 8.90 15.23
N GLN A 193 -28.07 8.78 16.32
CA GLN A 193 -26.66 9.15 16.30
C GLN A 193 -25.88 7.94 15.78
N PRO A 194 -25.52 7.86 14.50
CA PRO A 194 -24.30 7.15 14.16
C PRO A 194 -23.20 7.94 14.85
N THR A 195 -22.53 7.32 15.82
CA THR A 195 -21.24 7.79 16.31
C THR A 195 -20.23 7.69 15.17
N ALA A 196 -20.35 8.56 14.17
CA ALA A 196 -19.29 8.89 13.25
C ALA A 196 -18.26 9.71 14.05
N ARG A 197 -17.58 9.04 14.97
CA ARG A 197 -16.32 9.54 15.50
C ARG A 197 -15.31 9.35 14.39
N PHE A 198 -14.91 10.49 13.83
CA PHE A 198 -13.72 10.63 13.03
C PHE A 198 -12.50 10.48 13.97
N ASP A 199 -12.33 9.31 14.59
CA ASP A 199 -11.18 8.99 15.42
C ASP A 199 -10.66 7.62 15.06
N SER A 200 -9.39 7.62 14.66
CA SER A 200 -8.60 6.48 14.23
C SER A 200 -8.21 5.58 15.41
N GLN A 201 -9.19 4.97 16.09
CA GLN A 201 -8.98 3.86 17.02
C GLN A 201 -10.20 2.95 16.97
N GLN A 202 -10.13 1.90 16.16
CA GLN A 202 -11.14 0.85 16.16
C GLN A 202 -11.02 0.01 17.44
N ASP A 203 -12.12 -0.01 18.18
CA ASP A 203 -12.41 -0.92 19.28
C ASP A 203 -12.43 -2.36 18.74
N LEU A 204 -11.40 -3.14 19.08
CA LEU A 204 -11.25 -4.55 18.69
C LEU A 204 -12.05 -5.50 19.59
N SER A 205 -12.94 -4.99 20.44
CA SER A 205 -13.72 -5.84 21.33
C SER A 205 -15.15 -6.01 20.82
N LYS A 206 -15.45 -7.26 20.43
CA LYS A 206 -16.76 -7.83 20.07
C LYS A 206 -17.13 -7.74 18.59
N LYS A 207 -16.75 -8.78 17.85
CA LYS A 207 -17.65 -9.35 16.85
C LYS A 207 -17.56 -10.86 16.90
N GLU A 208 -18.71 -11.49 17.06
CA GLU A 208 -18.87 -12.94 17.12
C GLU A 208 -18.20 -13.61 15.92
N VAL A 209 -17.36 -14.59 16.21
CA VAL A 209 -16.64 -15.42 15.25
C VAL A 209 -17.66 -16.38 14.63
N SER A 210 -18.19 -16.02 13.47
CA SER A 210 -18.92 -16.94 12.59
C SER A 210 -18.17 -17.06 11.26
N LYS A 211 -17.27 -18.05 11.21
CA LYS A 211 -16.38 -18.45 10.11
C LYS A 211 -15.37 -17.37 9.68
N ASP A 212 -14.12 -17.77 9.46
CA ASP A 212 -13.05 -16.87 8.97
C ASP A 212 -13.30 -16.47 7.52
N ALA A 213 -14.30 -15.63 7.30
CA ALA A 213 -14.62 -15.06 6.01
C ALA A 213 -13.68 -13.87 5.74
N VAL A 214 -13.07 -13.87 4.56
CA VAL A 214 -12.25 -12.78 4.07
C VAL A 214 -12.97 -12.09 2.90
N PHE A 215 -12.73 -10.78 2.77
CA PHE A 215 -13.40 -9.95 1.79
C PHE A 215 -12.39 -9.48 0.74
N LEU A 216 -12.60 -9.88 -0.50
CA LEU A 216 -11.85 -9.42 -1.67
C LEU A 216 -12.48 -8.16 -2.23
N ALA A 217 -11.70 -7.09 -2.34
CA ALA A 217 -12.05 -5.91 -3.11
C ALA A 217 -11.59 -6.14 -4.57
N LEU A 218 -12.51 -6.04 -5.52
CA LEU A 218 -12.28 -6.37 -6.92
C LEU A 218 -12.57 -5.19 -7.83
N HIS A 219 -11.76 -5.06 -8.87
CA HIS A 219 -12.03 -4.22 -10.04
C HIS A 219 -12.13 -5.09 -11.27
N GLU A 220 -13.24 -4.99 -11.98
CA GLU A 220 -13.50 -5.68 -13.23
C GLU A 220 -13.66 -4.64 -14.34
N GLY A 221 -12.84 -4.78 -15.38
CA GLY A 221 -12.99 -4.07 -16.65
C GLY A 221 -13.50 -5.01 -17.75
N PRO A 222 -13.59 -4.51 -19.00
CA PRO A 222 -14.16 -5.30 -20.09
C PRO A 222 -13.37 -6.54 -20.46
N GLN A 223 -12.05 -6.53 -20.27
CA GLN A 223 -11.13 -7.59 -20.71
C GLN A 223 -10.32 -8.22 -19.58
N SER A 224 -10.41 -7.67 -18.37
CA SER A 224 -9.57 -8.07 -17.24
C SER A 224 -10.26 -7.79 -15.93
N ALA A 225 -10.00 -8.60 -14.91
CA ALA A 225 -10.30 -8.29 -13.53
C ALA A 225 -9.02 -8.40 -12.70
N PHE A 226 -8.97 -7.68 -11.58
CA PHE A 226 -7.88 -7.84 -10.62
C PHE A 226 -8.35 -7.59 -9.20
N CYS A 227 -7.59 -8.15 -8.26
CA CYS A 227 -7.77 -7.97 -6.84
C CYS A 227 -7.11 -6.66 -6.40
N ILE A 228 -7.90 -5.72 -5.89
CA ILE A 228 -7.42 -4.48 -5.26
C ILE A 228 -6.77 -4.83 -3.91
N GLY A 229 -7.36 -5.77 -3.18
CA GLY A 229 -6.81 -6.26 -1.91
C GLY A 229 -7.73 -7.25 -1.20
N LEU A 230 -7.18 -7.86 -0.15
CA LEU A 230 -7.86 -8.81 0.73
C LEU A 230 -8.00 -8.20 2.14
N PHE A 231 -9.20 -8.26 2.70
CA PHE A 231 -9.54 -7.55 3.94
C PHE A 231 -10.29 -8.44 4.93
N ILE A 232 -10.12 -8.16 6.23
CA ILE A 232 -10.89 -8.81 7.31
C ILE A 232 -12.33 -8.28 7.44
N SER A 233 -12.63 -7.13 6.83
CA SER A 233 -13.92 -6.47 6.97
C SER A 233 -14.47 -6.03 5.63
N LYS A 234 -15.77 -6.29 5.42
CA LYS A 234 -16.57 -5.81 4.30
C LYS A 234 -16.49 -4.29 4.12
N THR A 235 -16.51 -3.52 5.21
CA THR A 235 -16.47 -2.04 5.15
C THR A 235 -15.12 -1.50 4.69
N LEU A 236 -14.03 -2.21 5.01
CA LEU A 236 -12.67 -1.90 4.54
C LEU A 236 -12.52 -2.26 3.06
N ALA A 237 -12.95 -3.46 2.67
CA ALA A 237 -12.93 -3.88 1.27
C ALA A 237 -13.74 -2.90 0.40
N TRP A 238 -14.93 -2.52 0.85
CA TRP A 238 -15.75 -1.56 0.14
C TRP A 238 -15.12 -0.17 0.04
N GLY A 239 -14.50 0.31 1.13
CA GLY A 239 -13.75 1.56 1.10
C GLY A 239 -12.56 1.54 0.15
N ALA A 240 -11.89 0.39 0.00
CA ALA A 240 -10.84 0.21 -1.01
C ALA A 240 -11.38 0.26 -2.45
N CYS A 241 -12.53 -0.38 -2.72
CA CYS A 241 -13.21 -0.29 -4.02
C CYS A 241 -13.58 1.15 -4.38
N LEU A 242 -14.18 1.89 -3.45
CA LEU A 242 -14.56 3.29 -3.68
C LEU A 242 -13.35 4.21 -3.84
N LYS A 243 -12.27 3.93 -3.11
CA LYS A 243 -11.00 4.62 -3.28
C LYS A 243 -10.47 4.41 -4.69
N ASP A 244 -10.39 3.17 -5.15
CA ASP A 244 -9.91 2.83 -6.50
C ASP A 244 -10.77 3.48 -7.60
N LYS A 245 -12.11 3.41 -7.48
CA LYS A 245 -13.04 4.13 -8.36
C LYS A 245 -12.73 5.64 -8.39
N ALA A 246 -12.57 6.27 -7.23
CA ALA A 246 -12.31 7.71 -7.16
C ALA A 246 -10.95 8.10 -7.77
N TRP A 247 -9.94 7.22 -7.68
CA TRP A 247 -8.67 7.40 -8.37
C TRP A 247 -8.83 7.36 -9.89
N LEU A 248 -9.64 6.43 -10.42
CA LEU A 248 -9.95 6.35 -11.85
C LEU A 248 -10.80 7.54 -12.33
N GLU A 249 -11.79 7.96 -11.54
CA GLU A 249 -12.64 9.12 -11.86
C GLU A 249 -11.84 10.43 -11.93
N TRP A 250 -10.72 10.51 -11.20
CA TRP A 250 -9.83 11.67 -11.25
C TRP A 250 -9.06 11.75 -12.57
N SER A 251 -8.65 10.63 -13.16
CA SER A 251 -7.97 10.64 -14.46
C SER A 251 -8.96 10.78 -15.62
N ASP A 252 -10.08 10.08 -15.55
CA ASP A 252 -11.01 9.92 -16.66
C ASP A 252 -12.47 9.98 -16.16
N PRO A 253 -13.34 10.79 -16.79
CA PRO A 253 -14.70 10.97 -16.31
C PRO A 253 -15.51 9.68 -16.42
N LEU A 254 -16.20 9.35 -15.32
CA LEU A 254 -17.14 8.24 -15.26
C LEU A 254 -18.55 8.71 -15.67
N ALA A 255 -19.24 7.89 -16.46
CA ALA A 255 -20.63 8.08 -16.86
C ALA A 255 -21.47 6.86 -16.44
N GLU A 256 -22.80 7.00 -16.44
CA GLU A 256 -23.74 5.88 -16.24
C GLU A 256 -23.43 5.07 -14.95
N GLU A 257 -23.20 5.76 -13.84
CA GLU A 257 -22.96 5.10 -12.55
C GLU A 257 -24.23 4.41 -12.05
N GLU A 258 -24.10 3.13 -11.74
CA GLU A 258 -25.13 2.27 -11.17
C GLU A 258 -24.58 1.63 -9.90
N ARG A 259 -25.35 1.68 -8.82
CA ARG A 259 -25.03 1.01 -7.56
C ARG A 259 -26.06 -0.08 -7.31
N SER A 260 -25.57 -1.26 -6.96
CA SER A 260 -26.39 -2.42 -6.64
C SER A 260 -25.81 -3.16 -5.45
N VAL A 261 -26.62 -4.04 -4.87
CA VAL A 261 -26.21 -5.00 -3.86
C VAL A 261 -26.38 -6.38 -4.49
N GLU A 262 -25.30 -7.15 -4.51
CA GLU A 262 -25.27 -8.51 -5.05
C GLU A 262 -25.71 -9.55 -4.01
N GLU A 263 -25.66 -10.82 -4.41
CA GLU A 263 -25.88 -11.95 -3.52
C GLU A 263 -24.97 -11.86 -2.28
N ASN A 264 -25.52 -12.24 -1.12
CA ASN A 264 -24.88 -12.10 0.20
C ASN A 264 -24.66 -10.66 0.66
N ASP A 265 -25.52 -9.72 0.25
CA ASP A 265 -25.48 -8.30 0.66
C ASP A 265 -24.18 -7.60 0.22
N MET A 266 -23.51 -8.07 -0.83
CA MET A 266 -22.21 -7.53 -1.24
C MET A 266 -22.35 -6.28 -2.10
N PRO A 267 -21.69 -5.15 -1.76
CA PRO A 267 -21.84 -3.91 -2.52
C PRO A 267 -21.15 -4.00 -3.88
N ARG A 268 -21.83 -3.47 -4.90
CA ARG A 268 -21.30 -3.29 -6.25
C ARG A 268 -21.60 -1.88 -6.75
N VAL A 269 -20.63 -1.29 -7.41
CA VAL A 269 -20.81 -0.10 -8.24
C VAL A 269 -20.26 -0.38 -9.62
N SER A 270 -20.98 0.02 -10.65
CA SER A 270 -20.51 -0.06 -12.03
C SER A 270 -20.68 1.28 -12.71
N ALA A 271 -19.75 1.62 -13.58
CA ALA A 271 -19.77 2.87 -14.33
C ALA A 271 -19.10 2.66 -15.69
N ARG A 272 -19.49 3.47 -16.65
CA ARG A 272 -18.86 3.52 -17.96
C ARG A 272 -17.71 4.52 -17.94
N LEU A 273 -16.51 4.03 -18.23
CA LEU A 273 -15.32 4.84 -18.45
C LEU A 273 -15.25 5.22 -19.94
N VAL A 274 -15.15 6.51 -20.24
CA VAL A 274 -15.11 6.98 -21.63
C VAL A 274 -13.87 6.41 -22.34
N GLY A 275 -14.07 5.75 -23.49
CA GLY A 275 -12.98 5.15 -24.28
C GLY A 275 -12.52 3.76 -23.81
N SER A 276 -12.85 3.34 -22.59
CA SER A 276 -12.43 2.04 -22.03
C SER A 276 -13.59 1.06 -21.83
N GLY A 277 -14.84 1.52 -21.77
CA GLY A 277 -16.01 0.65 -21.65
C GLY A 277 -16.55 0.57 -20.23
N ARG A 278 -17.24 -0.52 -19.87
CA ARG A 278 -17.89 -0.65 -18.56
C ARG A 278 -16.92 -1.27 -17.56
N HIS A 279 -16.82 -0.63 -16.39
CA HIS A 279 -16.06 -1.10 -15.25
C HIS A 279 -17.00 -1.36 -14.06
N ALA A 280 -16.62 -2.28 -13.19
CA ALA A 280 -17.32 -2.59 -11.97
C ALA A 280 -16.34 -2.74 -10.81
N TRP A 281 -16.71 -2.19 -9.66
CA TRP A 281 -16.01 -2.36 -8.39
C TRP A 281 -16.96 -3.00 -7.40
N PHE A 282 -16.53 -4.09 -6.79
CA PHE A 282 -17.39 -4.89 -5.94
C PHE A 282 -16.60 -5.69 -4.94
N VAL A 283 -17.29 -6.20 -3.92
CA VAL A 283 -16.69 -7.01 -2.87
C VAL A 283 -17.17 -8.45 -3.01
N ARG A 284 -16.28 -9.42 -2.86
CA ARG A 284 -16.66 -10.84 -2.70
C ARG A 284 -16.21 -11.36 -1.35
N ALA A 285 -17.10 -12.08 -0.67
CA ALA A 285 -16.76 -12.82 0.54
C ALA A 285 -16.36 -14.25 0.20
N PHE A 286 -15.28 -14.74 0.80
CA PHE A 286 -14.85 -16.12 0.70
C PHE A 286 -14.66 -16.70 2.10
N GLU A 287 -15.21 -17.89 2.33
CA GLU A 287 -14.86 -18.68 3.52
C GLU A 287 -13.44 -19.23 3.31
N VAL A 288 -12.53 -18.96 4.25
CA VAL A 288 -11.20 -19.56 4.21
C VAL A 288 -11.27 -20.95 4.85
N ASP A 289 -10.64 -21.93 4.21
CA ASP A 289 -10.42 -23.26 4.79
C ASP A 289 -9.87 -23.09 6.23
N GLY A 290 -10.67 -23.52 7.21
CA GLY A 290 -10.38 -23.34 8.63
C GLY A 290 -8.95 -23.75 8.96
N SER A 291 -8.19 -22.83 9.54
CA SER A 291 -6.82 -23.04 10.00
C SER A 291 -6.72 -24.09 11.10
#